data_AF-A0A2E7LUE7-F1
#
_entry.id   AF-A0A2E7LUE7-F1
#
_cell.length_a   1.000
_cell.length_b   1.000
_cell.length_c   1.000
_cell.angle_alpha   90.00
_cell.angle_beta   90.00
_cell.angle_gamma   90.00
#
_symmetry.space_group_name_H-M   'P 1'
#
loop_
_entity.id
_entity.type
_entity.pdbx_description
1 polymer ?
#
loop_
_entity_poly.entity_id
_entity_poly.type
_entity_poly.pdbx_seq_one_letter_code
_entity_poly.pdbx_strand_id
1 'polypeptide(L)'
;MDDILEKYILDSDNPNLNYDMGLSYESNKDYSSAISFLLRCKERTNDHLLQYECLIRCAECFRHRGKSDWIIKDILNTAIELQPRRPEAYFLSSRFHYWRAEWDDSYYYSSFAIENCLDIKPLKTFDEYKGVHDLLMKKALSAFNLNREQEYRDIFKEIFDNHFSILSEDDKKTVIEYIGKFGLTVNTQKHLYYDKSLFENLRYKFSGSEKIDKNYSQSYQDMFILSMLNGKKNGTFLEVGGAYPFYGNNTALLEKEFNWSGITIEINKDHCAQYAQERKQTKVFCDDAKNIDYSELIKLNFDSDVIDYLQLDIEPASNTLEVLKKVPFDECKFAIITYEHDHYVDATKNCRKKSRDYLKSLGYVMVVNDISNDGKSTYEDWWVHPDLIDSKMIEYMKDVDSSIKHVEKYMLPNKFYGEFETDKYIRENYFPDFSYKGTFVDVGAGPPEFISNSKHFRDSGWRTISVEPNPKFVEQHKECDSEVYEYACAGISKRKKTPFIVNLNNDQWYSKENDGVSFSALEVRYDGVPEHNTQEEIQVRTTTLNNILKKAKVKSVDVLSIDTEGWEIDVMKGFDHEKYNPKVIVLENFEDDDSYDTYMSGIGYKRIYTLRYNHFYVKE
;
A
#
# COMPACT_ATOMS: atom_id res chain seq x y z
N MET A 1 19.75 13.39 -49.90
CA MET A 1 20.25 12.21 -50.64
C MET A 1 21.23 12.64 -51.72
N ASP A 2 20.88 13.61 -52.57
CA ASP A 2 21.73 14.04 -53.70
C ASP A 2 23.12 14.57 -53.28
N ASP A 3 23.22 15.42 -52.25
CA ASP A 3 24.51 15.91 -51.73
C ASP A 3 25.39 14.81 -51.10
N ILE A 4 24.78 13.79 -50.49
CA ILE A 4 25.51 12.64 -49.91
C ILE A 4 26.00 11.73 -51.04
N LEU A 5 25.18 11.52 -52.07
CA LEU A 5 25.52 10.71 -53.23
C LEU A 5 26.67 11.32 -54.03
N GLU A 6 26.67 12.64 -54.25
CA GLU A 6 27.77 13.34 -54.92
C GLU A 6 29.10 13.16 -54.17
N LYS A 7 29.09 13.31 -52.84
CA LYS A 7 30.27 13.07 -52.00
C LYS A 7 30.72 11.61 -52.04
N TYR A 8 29.77 10.67 -51.98
CA TYR A 8 30.04 9.24 -52.05
C TYR A 8 30.69 8.81 -53.37
N ILE A 9 30.24 9.36 -54.50
CA ILE A 9 30.81 9.04 -55.83
C ILE A 9 32.30 9.43 -55.90
N LEU A 10 32.70 10.50 -55.20
CA LEU A 10 34.07 10.98 -55.18
C LEU A 10 34.99 10.19 -54.24
N ASP A 11 34.44 9.54 -53.20
CA ASP A 11 35.19 8.77 -52.20
C ASP A 11 34.37 7.57 -51.70
N SER A 12 34.15 6.60 -52.57
CA SER A 12 33.24 5.47 -52.31
C SER A 12 33.73 4.51 -51.23
N ASP A 13 35.01 4.58 -50.86
CA ASP A 13 35.63 3.75 -49.82
C ASP A 13 35.58 4.38 -48.44
N ASN A 14 35.16 5.65 -48.33
CA ASN A 14 35.01 6.33 -47.05
C ASN A 14 33.93 5.65 -46.18
N PRO A 15 34.26 5.17 -44.98
CA PRO A 15 33.27 4.51 -44.13
C PRO A 15 32.12 5.44 -43.72
N ASN A 16 32.40 6.72 -43.41
CA ASN A 16 31.36 7.66 -42.99
C ASN A 16 30.38 7.97 -44.12
N LEU A 17 30.85 8.10 -45.37
CA LEU A 17 29.95 8.28 -46.51
C LEU A 17 29.11 7.03 -46.79
N ASN A 18 29.67 5.83 -46.59
CA ASN A 18 28.89 4.59 -46.64
C ASN A 18 27.82 4.56 -45.54
N TYR A 19 28.16 5.01 -44.33
CA TYR A 19 27.22 5.12 -43.22
C TYR A 19 26.07 6.09 -43.53
N ASP A 20 26.38 7.31 -43.97
CA ASP A 20 25.40 8.33 -44.33
C ASP A 20 24.47 7.87 -45.47
N MET A 21 25.03 7.17 -46.47
CA MET A 21 24.22 6.53 -47.52
C MET A 21 23.29 5.46 -46.94
N GLY A 22 23.79 4.63 -46.01
CA GLY A 22 22.99 3.64 -45.28
C GLY A 22 21.80 4.27 -44.56
N LEU A 23 22.02 5.35 -43.79
CA LEU A 23 20.96 6.11 -43.12
C LEU A 23 19.95 6.72 -44.11
N SER A 24 20.44 7.24 -45.24
CA SER A 24 19.56 7.81 -46.27
C SER A 24 18.67 6.75 -46.92
N TYR A 25 19.13 5.50 -47.08
CA TYR A 25 18.28 4.42 -47.59
C TYR A 25 17.34 3.86 -46.52
N GLU A 26 17.81 3.76 -45.27
CA GLU A 26 17.00 3.33 -44.13
C GLU A 26 15.79 4.26 -43.92
N SER A 27 16.01 5.58 -43.93
CA SER A 27 14.94 6.58 -43.82
C SER A 27 13.93 6.53 -44.98
N ASN A 28 14.38 6.11 -46.17
CA ASN A 28 13.53 5.88 -47.35
C ASN A 28 12.88 4.48 -47.36
N LYS A 29 13.07 3.66 -46.31
CA LYS A 29 12.59 2.28 -46.18
C LYS A 29 13.12 1.32 -47.24
N ASP A 30 14.21 1.66 -47.93
CA ASP A 30 14.95 0.73 -48.79
C ASP A 30 15.99 -0.03 -47.97
N TYR A 31 15.49 -0.99 -47.19
CA TYR A 31 16.30 -1.77 -46.25
C TYR A 31 17.37 -2.62 -46.94
N SER A 32 17.18 -3.02 -48.20
CA SER A 32 18.17 -3.84 -48.92
C SER A 32 19.41 -3.02 -49.27
N SER A 33 19.18 -1.81 -49.78
CA SER A 33 20.27 -0.86 -50.05
C SER A 33 20.91 -0.41 -48.74
N ALA A 34 20.13 -0.07 -47.72
CA ALA A 34 20.64 0.33 -46.41
C ALA A 34 21.61 -0.69 -45.82
N ILE A 35 21.22 -1.97 -45.75
CA ILE A 35 22.09 -3.07 -45.27
C ILE A 35 23.41 -3.12 -46.06
N SER A 36 23.35 -3.00 -47.38
CA SER A 36 24.53 -3.10 -48.23
C SER A 36 25.55 -2.00 -47.92
N PHE A 37 25.10 -0.77 -47.71
CA PHE A 37 25.95 0.37 -47.37
C PHE A 37 26.45 0.30 -45.91
N LEU A 38 25.59 -0.08 -44.97
CA LEU A 38 25.97 -0.24 -43.56
C LEU A 38 27.03 -1.34 -43.36
N LEU A 39 26.90 -2.48 -44.05
CA LEU A 39 27.92 -3.54 -44.01
C LEU A 39 29.26 -3.08 -44.61
N ARG A 40 29.24 -2.33 -45.72
CA ARG A 40 30.46 -1.71 -46.28
C ARG A 40 31.12 -0.76 -45.29
N CYS A 41 30.34 0.08 -44.60
CA CYS A 41 30.88 0.94 -43.55
C CYS A 41 31.55 0.11 -42.45
N LYS A 42 30.85 -0.90 -41.93
CA LYS A 42 31.37 -1.80 -40.88
C LYS A 42 32.67 -2.49 -41.27
N GLU A 43 32.82 -2.94 -42.52
CA GLU A 43 34.04 -3.58 -43.01
C GLU A 43 35.22 -2.62 -43.21
N ARG A 44 34.96 -1.33 -43.41
CA ARG A 44 35.97 -0.33 -43.80
C ARG A 44 36.42 0.60 -42.67
N THR A 45 35.63 0.72 -41.61
CA THR A 45 36.00 1.53 -40.45
C THR A 45 36.76 0.72 -39.41
N ASN A 46 37.68 1.38 -38.69
CA ASN A 46 38.32 0.84 -37.48
C ASN A 46 37.65 1.35 -36.18
N ASP A 47 36.63 2.21 -36.30
CA ASP A 47 35.86 2.70 -35.16
C ASP A 47 34.84 1.64 -34.73
N HIS A 48 35.11 0.98 -33.59
CA HIS A 48 34.25 -0.06 -33.05
C HIS A 48 32.84 0.44 -32.71
N LEU A 49 32.67 1.73 -32.38
CA LEU A 49 31.35 2.30 -32.13
C LEU A 49 30.54 2.42 -33.43
N LEU A 50 31.19 2.88 -34.50
CA LEU A 50 30.55 2.99 -35.81
C LEU A 50 30.21 1.60 -36.38
N GLN A 51 31.10 0.62 -36.20
CA GLN A 51 30.84 -0.78 -36.55
C GLN A 51 29.63 -1.34 -35.78
N TYR A 52 29.56 -1.09 -34.47
CA TYR A 52 28.43 -1.48 -33.62
C TYR A 52 27.12 -0.89 -34.10
N GLU A 53 27.11 0.41 -34.38
CA GLU A 53 25.93 1.10 -34.87
C GLU A 53 25.46 0.57 -36.23
N CYS A 54 26.38 0.24 -37.13
CA CYS A 54 26.05 -0.41 -38.40
C CYS A 54 25.38 -1.78 -38.17
N LEU A 55 25.85 -2.57 -37.21
CA LEU A 55 25.29 -3.90 -36.91
C LEU A 55 23.86 -3.81 -36.37
N ILE A 56 23.61 -2.98 -35.35
CA ILE A 56 22.27 -2.85 -34.77
C ILE A 56 21.24 -2.32 -35.77
N ARG A 57 21.64 -1.41 -36.68
CA ARG A 57 20.79 -0.94 -37.78
C ARG A 57 20.53 -2.01 -38.83
N CYS A 58 21.55 -2.81 -39.15
CA CYS A 58 21.36 -3.96 -40.05
C CYS A 58 20.34 -4.94 -39.46
N ALA A 59 20.41 -5.23 -38.15
CA ALA A 59 19.44 -6.10 -37.47
C ALA A 59 18.00 -5.58 -37.64
N GLU A 60 17.78 -4.28 -37.45
CA GLU A 60 16.47 -3.66 -37.64
C GLU A 60 16.00 -3.65 -39.10
N CYS A 61 16.89 -3.36 -40.04
CA CYS A 61 16.60 -3.48 -41.47
C CYS A 61 16.20 -4.92 -41.84
N PHE A 62 16.85 -5.94 -41.28
CA PHE A 62 16.48 -7.34 -41.49
C PHE A 62 15.13 -7.69 -40.87
N ARG A 63 14.84 -7.18 -39.67
CA ARG A 63 13.54 -7.34 -39.00
C ARG A 63 12.41 -6.76 -39.86
N HIS A 64 12.56 -5.56 -40.39
CA HIS A 64 11.57 -4.93 -41.27
C HIS A 64 11.33 -5.69 -42.58
N ARG A 65 12.32 -6.46 -43.05
CA ARG A 65 12.20 -7.31 -44.25
C ARG A 65 11.58 -8.69 -43.98
N GLY A 66 11.29 -9.03 -42.72
CA GLY A 66 10.82 -10.37 -42.34
C GLY A 66 11.82 -11.49 -42.68
N LYS A 67 13.13 -11.20 -42.59
CA LYS A 67 14.20 -12.17 -42.90
C LYS A 67 14.46 -13.12 -41.72
N SER A 68 15.23 -14.18 -41.99
CA SER A 68 15.41 -15.31 -41.09
C SER A 68 15.97 -14.93 -39.72
N ASP A 69 15.31 -15.42 -38.68
CA ASP A 69 15.61 -15.23 -37.26
C ASP A 69 17.08 -15.45 -36.87
N TRP A 70 17.74 -16.44 -37.49
CA TRP A 70 19.16 -16.72 -37.20
C TRP A 70 20.07 -15.54 -37.56
N ILE A 71 19.77 -14.82 -38.65
CA ILE A 71 20.61 -13.69 -39.13
C ILE A 71 20.54 -12.54 -38.12
N ILE A 72 19.34 -12.23 -37.63
CA ILE A 72 19.14 -11.15 -36.66
C ILE A 72 19.90 -11.48 -35.37
N LYS A 73 19.74 -12.71 -34.87
CA LYS A 73 20.44 -13.18 -33.66
C LYS A 73 21.97 -13.10 -33.80
N ASP A 74 22.50 -13.56 -34.93
CA ASP A 74 23.95 -13.56 -35.19
C ASP A 74 24.53 -12.14 -35.25
N ILE A 75 23.82 -11.21 -35.92
CA ILE A 75 24.20 -9.79 -35.99
C ILE A 75 24.19 -9.15 -34.61
N LEU A 76 23.15 -9.40 -33.80
CA LEU A 76 23.03 -8.82 -32.46
C LEU A 76 24.09 -9.38 -31.51
N ASN A 77 24.39 -10.68 -31.57
CA ASN A 77 25.48 -11.29 -30.80
C ASN A 77 26.83 -10.68 -31.20
N THR A 78 27.09 -10.50 -32.49
CA THR A 78 28.30 -9.84 -32.99
C THR A 78 28.41 -8.40 -32.48
N ALA A 79 27.30 -7.67 -32.42
CA ALA A 79 27.27 -6.30 -31.88
C ALA A 79 27.59 -6.30 -30.37
N ILE A 80 27.02 -7.23 -29.61
CA ILE A 80 27.31 -7.39 -28.17
C ILE A 80 28.78 -7.73 -27.94
N GLU A 81 29.36 -8.65 -28.71
CA GLU A 81 30.79 -8.99 -28.61
C GLU A 81 31.70 -7.78 -28.86
N LEU A 82 31.32 -6.92 -29.82
CA LEU A 82 32.09 -5.75 -30.19
C LEU A 82 32.01 -4.61 -29.15
N GLN A 83 30.83 -4.39 -28.56
CA GLN A 83 30.58 -3.35 -27.56
C GLN A 83 29.72 -3.90 -26.40
N PRO A 84 30.28 -4.74 -25.50
CA PRO A 84 29.52 -5.48 -24.49
C PRO A 84 28.93 -4.61 -23.38
N ARG A 85 29.34 -3.34 -23.28
CA ARG A 85 28.81 -2.39 -22.29
C ARG A 85 27.70 -1.50 -22.85
N ARG A 86 27.29 -1.69 -24.11
CA ARG A 86 26.28 -0.85 -24.76
C ARG A 86 24.89 -1.51 -24.75
N PRO A 87 23.84 -0.81 -24.29
CA PRO A 87 22.54 -1.40 -24.05
C PRO A 87 21.71 -1.69 -25.31
N GLU A 88 21.96 -1.04 -26.44
CA GLU A 88 21.07 -1.08 -27.62
C GLU A 88 20.89 -2.50 -28.16
N ALA A 89 22.00 -3.22 -28.38
CA ALA A 89 21.96 -4.60 -28.87
C ALA A 89 21.29 -5.56 -27.88
N TYR A 90 21.48 -5.37 -26.57
CA TYR A 90 20.77 -6.16 -25.56
C TYR A 90 19.27 -5.87 -25.56
N PHE A 91 18.86 -4.61 -25.69
CA PHE A 91 17.46 -4.26 -25.83
C PHE A 91 16.85 -4.92 -27.07
N LEU A 92 17.50 -4.80 -28.24
CA LEU A 92 17.04 -5.45 -29.46
C LEU A 92 16.94 -6.98 -29.32
N SER A 93 17.92 -7.62 -28.68
CA SER A 93 17.89 -9.05 -28.38
C SER A 93 16.73 -9.42 -27.45
N SER A 94 16.53 -8.67 -26.36
CA SER A 94 15.39 -8.92 -25.46
C SER A 94 14.04 -8.77 -26.17
N ARG A 95 13.89 -7.74 -27.00
CA ARG A 95 12.68 -7.53 -27.83
C ARG A 95 12.45 -8.66 -28.82
N PHE A 96 13.52 -9.12 -29.48
CA PHE A 96 13.48 -10.23 -30.43
C PHE A 96 13.00 -11.52 -29.75
N HIS A 97 13.60 -11.89 -28.61
CA HIS A 97 13.22 -13.08 -27.86
C HIS A 97 11.80 -12.98 -27.27
N TYR A 98 11.41 -11.80 -26.78
CA TYR A 98 10.05 -11.56 -26.29
C TYR A 98 8.99 -11.82 -27.38
N TRP A 99 9.21 -11.30 -28.59
CA TRP A 99 8.25 -11.51 -29.69
C TRP A 99 8.05 -12.98 -30.06
N ARG A 100 9.03 -13.84 -29.73
CA ARG A 100 9.04 -15.28 -30.00
C ARG A 100 8.53 -16.13 -28.83
N ALA A 101 8.06 -15.50 -27.76
CA ALA A 101 7.74 -16.18 -26.50
C ALA A 101 8.93 -16.91 -25.84
N GLU A 102 10.16 -16.50 -26.15
CA GLU A 102 11.39 -16.99 -25.52
C GLU A 102 11.67 -16.11 -24.28
N TRP A 103 10.82 -16.26 -23.26
CA TRP A 103 10.77 -15.33 -22.12
C TRP A 103 12.05 -15.33 -21.28
N ASP A 104 12.67 -16.50 -21.09
CA ASP A 104 13.92 -16.63 -20.34
C ASP A 104 15.07 -15.85 -21.00
N ASP A 105 15.23 -15.97 -22.32
CA ASP A 105 16.24 -15.23 -23.07
C ASP A 105 15.95 -13.72 -23.02
N SER A 106 14.69 -13.32 -23.24
CA SER A 106 14.29 -11.92 -23.13
C SER A 106 14.60 -11.33 -21.76
N TYR A 107 14.26 -12.07 -20.70
CA TYR A 107 14.57 -11.72 -19.32
C TYR A 107 16.08 -11.64 -19.08
N TYR A 108 16.86 -12.59 -19.61
CA TYR A 108 18.32 -12.61 -19.48
C TYR A 108 18.97 -11.37 -20.10
N TYR A 109 18.70 -11.08 -21.38
CA TYR A 109 19.32 -9.95 -22.07
C TYR A 109 18.93 -8.61 -21.43
N SER A 110 17.67 -8.45 -21.03
CA SER A 110 17.22 -7.22 -20.38
C SER A 110 17.85 -7.03 -18.99
N SER A 111 17.91 -8.09 -18.17
CA SER A 111 18.53 -8.05 -16.84
C SER A 111 20.02 -7.76 -16.92
N PHE A 112 20.74 -8.44 -17.83
CA PHE A 112 22.17 -8.25 -17.99
C PHE A 112 22.50 -6.79 -18.34
N ALA A 113 21.76 -6.18 -19.26
CA ALA A 113 21.99 -4.81 -19.67
C ALA A 113 21.69 -3.78 -18.57
N ILE A 114 20.63 -4.01 -17.79
CA ILE A 114 20.30 -3.17 -16.62
C ILE A 114 21.45 -3.20 -15.59
N GLU A 115 22.06 -4.35 -15.37
CA GLU A 115 23.13 -4.49 -14.38
C GLU A 115 24.49 -3.96 -14.88
N ASN A 116 24.77 -4.05 -16.19
CA ASN A 116 26.15 -3.90 -16.70
C ASN A 116 26.35 -2.76 -17.71
N CYS A 117 25.28 -2.15 -18.24
CA CYS A 117 25.37 -1.26 -19.41
C CYS A 117 24.80 0.16 -19.19
N LEU A 118 24.28 0.47 -17.99
CA LEU A 118 23.60 1.76 -17.73
C LEU A 118 24.53 2.96 -17.56
N ASP A 119 25.85 2.73 -17.47
CA ASP A 119 26.84 3.81 -17.38
C ASP A 119 27.15 4.47 -18.74
N ILE A 120 26.70 3.88 -19.84
CA ILE A 120 26.88 4.40 -21.20
C ILE A 120 25.57 5.03 -21.69
N LYS A 121 25.65 6.28 -22.15
CA LYS A 121 24.49 6.97 -22.74
C LYS A 121 24.04 6.30 -24.05
N PRO A 122 22.72 6.19 -24.29
CA PRO A 122 22.18 5.70 -25.56
C PRO A 122 22.72 6.47 -26.77
N LEU A 123 22.85 5.76 -27.90
CA LEU A 123 23.17 6.33 -29.20
C LEU A 123 22.10 7.33 -29.63
N LYS A 124 22.48 8.62 -29.72
CA LYS A 124 21.57 9.70 -30.16
C LYS A 124 21.05 9.52 -31.58
N THR A 125 21.76 8.77 -32.39
CA THR A 125 21.46 8.49 -33.79
C THR A 125 20.46 7.34 -33.93
N PHE A 126 20.22 6.54 -32.88
CA PHE A 126 19.44 5.31 -32.95
C PHE A 126 18.18 5.37 -32.06
N ASP A 127 17.03 5.61 -32.68
CA ASP A 127 15.77 5.92 -31.97
C ASP A 127 15.03 4.70 -31.38
N GLU A 128 15.46 3.48 -31.72
CA GLU A 128 14.79 2.25 -31.28
C GLU A 128 14.99 1.97 -29.78
N TYR A 129 16.04 2.51 -29.16
CA TYR A 129 16.31 2.40 -27.73
C TYR A 129 16.46 3.79 -27.10
N LYS A 130 15.49 4.16 -26.25
CA LYS A 130 15.37 5.49 -25.65
C LYS A 130 15.95 5.56 -24.25
N GLY A 131 16.22 4.41 -23.63
CA GLY A 131 16.90 4.33 -22.34
C GLY A 131 16.42 3.16 -21.49
N VAL A 132 16.84 3.15 -20.22
CA VAL A 132 16.64 2.04 -19.29
C VAL A 132 15.18 1.58 -19.17
N HIS A 133 14.20 2.48 -19.34
CA HIS A 133 12.78 2.17 -19.31
C HIS A 133 12.36 1.11 -20.35
N ASP A 134 13.00 1.08 -21.51
CA ASP A 134 12.74 0.08 -22.56
C ASP A 134 13.20 -1.32 -22.12
N LEU A 135 14.34 -1.41 -21.44
CA LEU A 135 14.86 -2.65 -20.86
C LEU A 135 14.00 -3.09 -19.67
N LEU A 136 13.62 -2.17 -18.78
CA LEU A 136 12.74 -2.44 -17.65
C LEU A 136 11.39 -2.99 -18.13
N MET A 137 10.80 -2.39 -19.17
CA MET A 137 9.55 -2.85 -19.77
C MET A 137 9.68 -4.31 -20.25
N LYS A 138 10.76 -4.64 -20.98
CA LYS A 138 10.97 -6.02 -21.45
C LYS A 138 11.25 -6.99 -20.31
N LYS A 139 12.00 -6.58 -19.30
CA LYS A 139 12.23 -7.38 -18.10
C LYS A 139 10.91 -7.66 -17.37
N ALA A 140 10.09 -6.64 -17.14
CA ALA A 140 8.80 -6.76 -16.45
C ALA A 140 7.84 -7.70 -17.20
N LEU A 141 7.66 -7.49 -18.50
CA LEU A 141 6.78 -8.34 -19.32
C LEU A 141 7.28 -9.79 -19.37
N SER A 142 8.59 -10.02 -19.40
CA SER A 142 9.15 -11.37 -19.39
C SER A 142 9.00 -12.03 -18.02
N ALA A 143 9.28 -11.28 -16.93
CA ALA A 143 9.08 -11.73 -15.56
C ALA A 143 7.61 -12.13 -15.29
N PHE A 144 6.65 -11.38 -15.83
CA PHE A 144 5.23 -11.75 -15.81
C PHE A 144 4.97 -13.11 -16.45
N ASN A 145 5.45 -13.34 -17.67
CA ASN A 145 5.27 -14.62 -18.37
C ASN A 145 5.99 -15.80 -17.70
N LEU A 146 7.01 -15.51 -16.89
CA LEU A 146 7.75 -16.48 -16.07
C LEU A 146 7.16 -16.67 -14.67
N ASN A 147 5.98 -16.10 -14.37
CA ASN A 147 5.32 -16.14 -13.06
C ASN A 147 6.16 -15.59 -11.89
N ARG A 148 6.98 -14.57 -12.15
CA ARG A 148 7.79 -13.88 -11.13
C ARG A 148 7.04 -12.69 -10.56
N GLU A 149 6.05 -12.97 -9.72
CA GLU A 149 5.02 -11.99 -9.37
C GLU A 149 5.54 -10.73 -8.70
N GLN A 150 6.29 -10.87 -7.62
CA GLN A 150 6.85 -9.73 -6.90
C GLN A 150 7.75 -8.87 -7.80
N GLU A 151 8.58 -9.53 -8.62
CA GLU A 151 9.56 -8.85 -9.46
C GLU A 151 8.91 -7.99 -10.55
N TYR A 152 7.92 -8.52 -11.29
CA TYR A 152 7.31 -7.70 -12.35
C TYR A 152 6.54 -6.50 -11.77
N ARG A 153 5.91 -6.65 -10.59
CA ARG A 153 5.19 -5.58 -9.90
C ARG A 153 6.12 -4.45 -9.50
N ASP A 154 7.26 -4.80 -8.91
CA ASP A 154 8.29 -3.83 -8.50
C ASP A 154 8.84 -3.08 -9.70
N ILE A 155 9.09 -3.77 -10.82
CA ILE A 155 9.60 -3.13 -12.05
C ILE A 155 8.54 -2.21 -12.68
N PHE A 156 7.27 -2.61 -12.78
CA PHE A 156 6.24 -1.72 -13.31
C PHE A 156 6.04 -0.49 -12.42
N LYS A 157 6.12 -0.65 -11.10
CA LYS A 157 6.10 0.48 -10.16
C LYS A 157 7.29 1.42 -10.38
N GLU A 158 8.50 0.88 -10.56
CA GLU A 158 9.71 1.68 -10.88
C GLU A 158 9.53 2.46 -12.19
N ILE A 159 9.01 1.80 -13.24
CA ILE A 159 8.70 2.46 -14.51
C ILE A 159 7.69 3.59 -14.30
N PHE A 160 6.64 3.34 -13.53
CA PHE A 160 5.59 4.31 -13.25
C PHE A 160 6.09 5.52 -12.43
N ASP A 161 6.87 5.28 -11.39
CA ASP A 161 7.34 6.34 -10.51
C ASP A 161 8.43 7.20 -11.17
N ASN A 162 9.34 6.59 -11.94
CA ASN A 162 10.57 7.25 -12.41
C ASN A 162 10.64 7.49 -13.92
N HIS A 163 9.81 6.81 -14.72
CA HIS A 163 9.92 6.83 -16.18
C HIS A 163 8.61 7.14 -16.92
N PHE A 164 7.47 7.22 -16.25
CA PHE A 164 6.16 7.31 -16.90
C PHE A 164 6.01 8.51 -17.86
N SER A 165 6.61 9.65 -17.53
CA SER A 165 6.50 10.88 -18.34
C SER A 165 7.19 10.80 -19.71
N ILE A 166 8.17 9.91 -19.87
CA ILE A 166 8.95 9.75 -21.11
C ILE A 166 8.48 8.57 -21.97
N LEU A 167 7.55 7.76 -21.46
CA LEU A 167 6.98 6.61 -22.19
C LEU A 167 6.12 7.05 -23.38
N SER A 168 5.99 6.15 -24.37
CA SER A 168 4.98 6.27 -25.42
C SER A 168 3.56 6.11 -24.83
N GLU A 169 2.53 6.57 -25.54
CA GLU A 169 1.14 6.43 -25.06
C GLU A 169 0.71 4.96 -24.94
N ASP A 170 1.20 4.08 -25.83
CA ASP A 170 0.94 2.64 -25.75
C ASP A 170 1.62 2.03 -24.52
N ASP A 171 2.88 2.38 -24.25
CA ASP A 171 3.60 1.90 -23.06
C ASP A 171 2.98 2.41 -21.76
N LYS A 172 2.54 3.67 -21.72
CA LYS A 172 1.78 4.22 -20.58
C LYS A 172 0.53 3.40 -20.30
N LYS A 173 -0.22 3.06 -21.36
CA LYS A 173 -1.42 2.22 -21.25
C LYS A 173 -1.06 0.84 -20.71
N THR A 174 0.02 0.22 -21.19
CA THR A 174 0.50 -1.07 -20.65
C THR A 174 0.88 -0.95 -19.17
N VAL A 175 1.64 0.07 -18.76
CA VAL A 175 2.03 0.24 -17.35
C VAL A 175 0.79 0.42 -16.46
N ILE A 176 -0.14 1.30 -16.84
CA ILE A 176 -1.40 1.49 -16.11
C ILE A 176 -2.18 0.18 -16.03
N GLU A 177 -2.31 -0.55 -17.14
CA GLU A 177 -3.03 -1.81 -17.18
C GLU A 177 -2.43 -2.84 -16.21
N TYR A 178 -1.10 -2.99 -16.16
CA TYR A 178 -0.45 -3.96 -15.29
C TYR A 178 -0.51 -3.56 -13.81
N ILE A 179 -0.31 -2.28 -13.48
CA ILE A 179 -0.43 -1.84 -12.07
C ILE A 179 -1.88 -1.90 -11.61
N GLY A 180 -2.86 -1.54 -12.45
CA GLY A 180 -4.28 -1.66 -12.12
C GLY A 180 -4.72 -3.12 -11.98
N LYS A 181 -4.32 -4.01 -12.92
CA LYS A 181 -4.71 -5.43 -12.91
C LYS A 181 -4.13 -6.24 -11.78
N PHE A 182 -2.96 -5.89 -11.28
CA PHE A 182 -2.31 -6.69 -10.25
C PHE A 182 -2.23 -5.95 -8.91
N GLY A 183 -2.22 -4.62 -8.91
CA GLY A 183 -1.96 -3.79 -7.73
C GLY A 183 -0.46 -3.57 -7.49
N LEU A 184 -0.12 -2.63 -6.59
CA LEU A 184 1.28 -2.37 -6.22
C LEU A 184 1.91 -3.54 -5.47
N THR A 185 1.12 -4.26 -4.69
CA THR A 185 1.53 -5.44 -3.92
C THR A 185 0.52 -6.56 -4.12
N VAL A 186 0.89 -7.78 -3.77
CA VAL A 186 -0.02 -8.94 -3.75
C VAL A 186 -1.26 -8.67 -2.88
N ASN A 187 -1.13 -7.83 -1.85
CA ASN A 187 -2.21 -7.50 -0.93
C ASN A 187 -3.07 -6.30 -1.37
N THR A 188 -2.62 -5.51 -2.35
CA THR A 188 -3.32 -4.29 -2.77
C THR A 188 -4.72 -4.59 -3.32
N GLN A 189 -4.90 -5.74 -3.96
CA GLN A 189 -6.19 -6.19 -4.49
C GLN A 189 -6.95 -7.15 -3.58
N LYS A 190 -6.46 -7.40 -2.37
CA LYS A 190 -7.15 -8.31 -1.45
C LYS A 190 -8.45 -7.64 -0.97
N HIS A 191 -9.57 -8.31 -1.22
CA HIS A 191 -10.85 -7.91 -0.64
C HIS A 191 -10.82 -8.19 0.87
N LEU A 192 -11.24 -7.21 1.66
CA LEU A 192 -11.38 -7.33 3.10
C LEU A 192 -12.87 -7.35 3.43
N TYR A 193 -13.31 -8.48 3.97
CA TYR A 193 -14.72 -8.73 4.22
C TYR A 193 -15.03 -8.71 5.71
N TYR A 194 -16.19 -8.17 6.03
CA TYR A 194 -16.84 -8.39 7.29
C TYR A 194 -17.47 -9.79 7.31
N ASP A 195 -17.33 -10.48 8.43
CA ASP A 195 -18.18 -11.59 8.81
C ASP A 195 -18.67 -11.42 10.25
N LYS A 196 -19.69 -12.18 10.62
CA LYS A 196 -20.35 -12.08 11.92
C LYS A 196 -19.43 -12.21 13.13
N SER A 197 -18.31 -12.91 13.03
CA SER A 197 -17.35 -13.04 14.14
C SER A 197 -16.71 -11.69 14.51
N LEU A 198 -16.70 -10.75 13.57
CA LEU A 198 -16.13 -9.40 13.72
C LEU A 198 -17.14 -8.40 14.29
N PHE A 199 -18.37 -8.82 14.62
CA PHE A 199 -19.42 -7.95 15.14
C PHE A 199 -18.99 -7.16 16.40
N GLU A 200 -18.33 -7.84 17.34
CA GLU A 200 -17.83 -7.19 18.55
C GLU A 200 -16.74 -6.16 18.23
N ASN A 201 -16.02 -6.35 17.13
CA ASN A 201 -14.95 -5.46 16.71
C ASN A 201 -15.44 -4.24 15.92
N LEU A 202 -16.70 -4.23 15.45
CA LEU A 202 -17.26 -3.20 14.59
C LEU A 202 -17.24 -1.81 15.26
N ARG A 203 -16.68 -0.81 14.54
CA ARG A 203 -16.54 0.57 15.01
C ARG A 203 -17.85 1.15 15.51
N TYR A 204 -18.92 0.96 14.73
CA TYR A 204 -20.25 1.40 15.10
C TYR A 204 -21.26 0.27 14.91
N LYS A 205 -21.80 -0.24 16.01
CA LYS A 205 -22.84 -1.28 16.03
C LYS A 205 -24.20 -0.65 15.71
N PHE A 206 -24.44 -0.37 14.43
CA PHE A 206 -25.70 0.20 13.94
C PHE A 206 -26.87 -0.81 14.04
N SER A 207 -28.10 -0.31 13.92
CA SER A 207 -29.30 -1.16 13.97
C SER A 207 -29.29 -2.26 12.90
N GLY A 208 -29.33 -3.53 13.32
CA GLY A 208 -29.35 -4.69 12.41
C GLY A 208 -27.97 -5.27 12.08
N SER A 209 -26.88 -4.64 12.53
CA SER A 209 -25.51 -5.15 12.32
C SER A 209 -25.28 -6.54 12.94
N GLU A 210 -26.02 -6.88 14.02
CA GLU A 210 -25.95 -8.18 14.69
C GLU A 210 -26.47 -9.36 13.85
N LYS A 211 -27.20 -9.05 12.77
CA LYS A 211 -27.81 -10.03 11.86
C LYS A 211 -27.03 -10.21 10.56
N ILE A 212 -26.01 -9.39 10.33
CA ILE A 212 -25.20 -9.49 9.12
C ILE A 212 -24.26 -10.69 9.27
N ASP A 213 -24.42 -11.68 8.41
CA ASP A 213 -23.52 -12.84 8.38
C ASP A 213 -22.21 -12.52 7.67
N LYS A 214 -22.28 -11.76 6.56
CA LYS A 214 -21.13 -11.22 5.82
C LYS A 214 -21.51 -9.98 5.02
N ASN A 215 -20.52 -9.20 4.63
CA ASN A 215 -20.68 -8.14 3.64
C ASN A 215 -20.28 -8.61 2.22
N TYR A 216 -20.32 -7.69 1.25
CA TYR A 216 -19.99 -7.99 -0.16
C TYR A 216 -19.00 -7.01 -0.79
N SER A 217 -18.82 -5.82 -0.20
CA SER A 217 -17.93 -4.79 -0.71
C SER A 217 -16.44 -5.20 -0.63
N GLN A 218 -15.60 -4.62 -1.48
CA GLN A 218 -14.14 -4.88 -1.47
C GLN A 218 -13.48 -4.44 -0.15
N SER A 219 -14.02 -3.37 0.46
CA SER A 219 -13.33 -2.59 1.49
C SER A 219 -14.30 -2.01 2.51
N TYR A 220 -15.23 -2.83 3.00
CA TYR A 220 -16.23 -2.43 4.01
C TYR A 220 -17.11 -1.19 3.67
N GLN A 221 -17.18 -0.75 2.39
CA GLN A 221 -18.01 0.40 2.00
C GLN A 221 -19.48 0.23 2.41
N ASP A 222 -20.04 -0.97 2.21
CA ASP A 222 -21.41 -1.29 2.62
C ASP A 222 -21.63 -1.14 4.13
N MET A 223 -20.67 -1.63 4.93
CA MET A 223 -20.66 -1.50 6.39
C MET A 223 -20.49 -0.04 6.83
N PHE A 224 -19.70 0.76 6.13
CA PHE A 224 -19.55 2.19 6.38
C PHE A 224 -20.85 2.94 6.12
N ILE A 225 -21.51 2.69 4.98
CA ILE A 225 -22.78 3.31 4.61
C ILE A 225 -23.85 3.04 5.67
N LEU A 226 -23.99 1.78 6.08
CA LEU A 226 -24.93 1.39 7.14
C LEU A 226 -24.56 1.98 8.49
N SER A 227 -23.28 2.14 8.81
CA SER A 227 -22.83 2.80 10.04
C SER A 227 -23.27 4.26 10.07
N MET A 228 -22.97 5.01 8.99
CA MET A 228 -23.29 6.42 8.86
C MET A 228 -24.81 6.70 8.89
N LEU A 229 -25.62 5.78 8.37
CA LEU A 229 -27.09 5.88 8.34
C LEU A 229 -27.78 5.10 9.48
N ASN A 230 -27.02 4.62 10.45
CA ASN A 230 -27.50 3.81 11.58
C ASN A 230 -28.46 2.67 11.15
N GLY A 231 -28.07 1.90 10.13
CA GLY A 231 -28.80 0.71 9.68
C GLY A 231 -30.09 1.03 8.92
N LYS A 232 -30.14 2.19 8.24
CA LYS A 232 -31.29 2.59 7.42
C LYS A 232 -31.75 1.45 6.50
N LYS A 233 -33.06 1.25 6.44
CA LYS A 233 -33.74 0.32 5.51
C LYS A 233 -34.49 1.09 4.45
N ASN A 234 -34.76 0.43 3.32
CA ASN A 234 -35.46 1.02 2.17
C ASN A 234 -34.76 2.28 1.64
N GLY A 235 -33.42 2.28 1.65
CA GLY A 235 -32.63 3.37 1.07
C GLY A 235 -32.49 3.26 -0.45
N THR A 236 -31.92 4.30 -1.05
CA THR A 236 -31.69 4.38 -2.50
C THR A 236 -30.23 4.60 -2.85
N PHE A 237 -29.77 4.00 -3.95
CA PHE A 237 -28.40 4.18 -4.41
C PHE A 237 -28.28 4.42 -5.91
N LEU A 238 -27.23 5.16 -6.29
CA LEU A 238 -26.70 5.23 -7.64
C LEU A 238 -25.27 4.66 -7.63
N GLU A 239 -25.06 3.55 -8.32
CA GLU A 239 -23.80 2.83 -8.41
C GLU A 239 -23.21 3.05 -9.81
N VAL A 240 -22.08 3.76 -9.91
CA VAL A 240 -21.34 3.92 -11.17
C VAL A 240 -20.11 3.02 -11.14
N GLY A 241 -20.09 2.01 -12.02
CA GLY A 241 -19.09 0.96 -12.06
C GLY A 241 -19.41 -0.19 -11.11
N GLY A 242 -20.47 -0.93 -11.40
CA GLY A 242 -20.97 -1.99 -10.51
C GLY A 242 -20.11 -3.26 -10.45
N ALA A 243 -19.40 -3.57 -11.54
CA ALA A 243 -18.62 -4.80 -11.71
C ALA A 243 -19.46 -6.08 -11.47
N TYR A 244 -19.03 -6.99 -10.59
CA TYR A 244 -19.76 -8.23 -10.33
C TYR A 244 -20.90 -8.02 -9.32
N PRO A 245 -22.10 -8.63 -9.48
CA PRO A 245 -23.25 -8.35 -8.61
C PRO A 245 -23.08 -8.65 -7.10
N PHE A 246 -22.14 -9.51 -6.72
CA PHE A 246 -21.89 -9.92 -5.32
C PHE A 246 -20.41 -10.06 -4.95
N TYR A 247 -19.48 -9.77 -5.86
CA TYR A 247 -18.05 -9.90 -5.57
C TYR A 247 -17.40 -8.51 -5.61
N GLY A 248 -17.05 -8.00 -4.43
CA GLY A 248 -16.54 -6.62 -4.29
C GLY A 248 -17.60 -5.54 -4.40
N ASN A 249 -18.89 -5.89 -4.36
CA ASN A 249 -19.98 -4.95 -4.65
C ASN A 249 -20.48 -4.20 -3.41
N ASN A 250 -20.53 -2.87 -3.49
CA ASN A 250 -20.84 -2.00 -2.33
C ASN A 250 -22.34 -1.86 -2.04
N THR A 251 -23.21 -2.28 -2.95
CA THR A 251 -24.68 -2.16 -2.78
C THR A 251 -25.36 -3.52 -2.55
N ALA A 252 -24.60 -4.60 -2.65
CA ALA A 252 -25.09 -5.96 -2.57
C ALA A 252 -25.77 -6.28 -1.22
N LEU A 253 -25.08 -5.93 -0.12
CA LEU A 253 -25.58 -6.07 1.25
C LEU A 253 -26.83 -5.21 1.48
N LEU A 254 -26.80 -3.96 0.98
CA LEU A 254 -27.85 -2.97 1.18
C LEU A 254 -29.20 -3.45 0.61
N GLU A 255 -29.20 -3.98 -0.62
CA GLU A 255 -30.42 -4.54 -1.22
C GLU A 255 -30.88 -5.81 -0.49
N LYS A 256 -29.97 -6.76 -0.26
CA LYS A 256 -30.35 -8.09 0.26
C LYS A 256 -30.89 -8.05 1.68
N GLU A 257 -30.20 -7.35 2.58
CA GLU A 257 -30.48 -7.42 4.02
C GLU A 257 -31.23 -6.18 4.54
N PHE A 258 -31.14 -5.05 3.84
CA PHE A 258 -31.73 -3.77 4.25
C PHE A 258 -32.83 -3.28 3.29
N ASN A 259 -33.17 -4.05 2.26
CA ASN A 259 -34.23 -3.76 1.29
C ASN A 259 -34.02 -2.44 0.55
N TRP A 260 -32.77 -2.09 0.25
CA TRP A 260 -32.47 -0.95 -0.61
C TRP A 260 -32.74 -1.28 -2.07
N SER A 261 -32.97 -0.25 -2.87
CA SER A 261 -33.14 -0.35 -4.32
C SER A 261 -32.36 0.76 -5.01
N GLY A 262 -32.05 0.63 -6.29
CA GLY A 262 -31.22 1.64 -6.93
C GLY A 262 -30.89 1.34 -8.38
N ILE A 263 -29.93 2.10 -8.89
CA ILE A 263 -29.43 1.99 -10.25
C ILE A 263 -27.97 1.56 -10.21
N THR A 264 -27.59 0.64 -11.08
CA THR A 264 -26.19 0.37 -11.43
C THR A 264 -25.92 0.73 -12.89
N ILE A 265 -24.80 1.39 -13.14
CA ILE A 265 -24.28 1.69 -14.48
C ILE A 265 -23.03 0.83 -14.69
N GLU A 266 -23.08 -0.05 -15.69
CA GLU A 266 -22.02 -1.03 -15.96
C GLU A 266 -21.79 -1.13 -17.47
N ILE A 267 -20.52 -1.14 -17.89
CA ILE A 267 -20.16 -1.17 -19.32
C ILE A 267 -20.03 -2.61 -19.85
N ASN A 268 -19.69 -3.56 -18.98
CA ASN A 268 -19.53 -4.97 -19.34
C ASN A 268 -20.89 -5.67 -19.45
N LYS A 269 -21.22 -6.12 -20.66
CA LYS A 269 -22.51 -6.77 -20.97
C LYS A 269 -22.77 -8.05 -20.19
N ASP A 270 -21.74 -8.81 -19.87
CA ASP A 270 -21.89 -10.05 -19.10
C ASP A 270 -22.26 -9.74 -17.66
N HIS A 271 -21.61 -8.73 -17.05
CA HIS A 271 -21.97 -8.24 -15.72
C HIS A 271 -23.39 -7.68 -15.72
N CYS A 272 -23.77 -6.86 -16.71
CA CYS A 272 -25.14 -6.35 -16.84
C CYS A 272 -26.19 -7.48 -16.85
N ALA A 273 -25.91 -8.57 -17.58
CA ALA A 273 -26.79 -9.73 -17.64
C ALA A 273 -26.88 -10.46 -16.29
N GLN A 274 -25.76 -10.59 -15.56
CA GLN A 274 -25.74 -11.17 -14.22
C GLN A 274 -26.56 -10.33 -13.23
N TYR A 275 -26.41 -8.99 -13.24
CA TYR A 275 -27.25 -8.13 -12.40
C TYR A 275 -28.75 -8.31 -12.70
N ALA A 276 -29.14 -8.29 -13.97
CA ALA A 276 -30.54 -8.44 -14.35
C ALA A 276 -31.14 -9.79 -13.87
N GLN A 277 -30.30 -10.83 -13.77
CA GLN A 277 -30.71 -12.14 -13.27
C GLN A 277 -30.78 -12.20 -11.73
N GLU A 278 -29.79 -11.61 -11.04
CA GLU A 278 -29.56 -11.87 -9.61
C GLU A 278 -29.93 -10.71 -8.67
N ARG A 279 -30.07 -9.48 -9.19
CA ARG A 279 -30.28 -8.22 -8.44
C ARG A 279 -31.58 -7.55 -8.85
N LYS A 280 -32.71 -8.14 -8.45
CA LYS A 280 -34.05 -7.76 -8.96
C LYS A 280 -34.51 -6.37 -8.53
N GLN A 281 -33.96 -5.80 -7.45
CA GLN A 281 -34.29 -4.43 -7.03
C GLN A 281 -33.31 -3.39 -7.59
N THR A 282 -32.25 -3.83 -8.26
CA THR A 282 -31.30 -2.97 -8.96
C THR A 282 -31.71 -2.83 -10.42
N LYS A 283 -31.93 -1.60 -10.89
CA LYS A 283 -32.11 -1.31 -12.31
C LYS A 283 -30.74 -1.15 -12.98
N VAL A 284 -30.51 -1.93 -14.04
CA VAL A 284 -29.21 -1.97 -14.74
C VAL A 284 -29.24 -1.09 -15.98
N PHE A 285 -28.27 -0.18 -16.08
CA PHE A 285 -27.99 0.60 -17.29
C PHE A 285 -26.68 0.11 -17.89
N CYS A 286 -26.79 -0.62 -18.98
CA CYS A 286 -25.64 -1.23 -19.64
C CYS A 286 -25.04 -0.30 -20.70
N ASP A 287 -24.26 0.70 -20.27
CA ASP A 287 -23.68 1.73 -21.14
C ASP A 287 -22.38 2.31 -20.54
N ASP A 288 -21.66 3.09 -21.34
CA ASP A 288 -20.54 3.90 -20.84
C ASP A 288 -21.09 5.03 -19.96
N ALA A 289 -20.73 5.03 -18.68
CA ALA A 289 -21.14 6.01 -17.68
C ALA A 289 -20.87 7.47 -18.08
N LYS A 290 -19.94 7.73 -19.00
CA LYS A 290 -19.66 9.07 -19.51
C LYS A 290 -20.73 9.57 -20.49
N ASN A 291 -21.52 8.69 -21.09
CA ASN A 291 -22.54 9.05 -22.07
C ASN A 291 -23.92 9.25 -21.44
N ILE A 292 -24.06 9.01 -20.14
CA ILE A 292 -25.33 9.11 -19.42
C ILE A 292 -25.69 10.57 -19.11
N ASP A 293 -26.95 10.94 -19.37
CA ASP A 293 -27.56 12.15 -18.81
C ASP A 293 -28.05 11.85 -17.40
N TYR A 294 -27.24 12.24 -16.40
CA TYR A 294 -27.54 12.00 -15.00
C TYR A 294 -28.78 12.76 -14.50
N SER A 295 -29.10 13.90 -15.11
CA SER A 295 -30.28 14.69 -14.73
C SER A 295 -31.57 13.97 -15.13
N GLU A 296 -31.61 13.46 -16.37
CA GLU A 296 -32.73 12.64 -16.84
C GLU A 296 -32.79 11.30 -16.09
N LEU A 297 -31.64 10.64 -15.90
CA LEU A 297 -31.55 9.40 -15.15
C LEU A 297 -32.16 9.54 -13.75
N ILE A 298 -31.80 10.59 -13.02
CA ILE A 298 -32.29 10.78 -11.66
C ILE A 298 -33.80 11.05 -11.66
N LYS A 299 -34.25 12.01 -12.49
CA LYS A 299 -35.67 12.39 -12.60
C LYS A 299 -36.61 11.24 -12.95
N LEU A 300 -36.15 10.27 -13.75
CA LEU A 300 -36.97 9.15 -14.21
C LEU A 300 -36.99 7.95 -13.25
N ASN A 301 -36.06 7.88 -12.29
CA ASN A 301 -35.82 6.65 -11.54
C ASN A 301 -35.81 6.82 -10.01
N PHE A 302 -35.77 8.04 -9.50
CA PHE A 302 -35.89 8.32 -8.07
C PHE A 302 -37.07 9.25 -7.79
N ASP A 303 -37.84 8.94 -6.75
CA ASP A 303 -39.01 9.73 -6.33
C ASP A 303 -38.63 10.99 -5.53
N SER A 304 -37.34 11.16 -5.22
CA SER A 304 -36.78 12.18 -4.33
C SER A 304 -35.50 12.75 -4.93
N ASP A 305 -35.24 14.03 -4.70
CA ASP A 305 -33.98 14.71 -5.01
C ASP A 305 -32.87 14.40 -4.00
N VAL A 306 -33.22 13.74 -2.88
CA VAL A 306 -32.27 13.15 -1.94
C VAL A 306 -32.15 11.65 -2.22
N ILE A 307 -30.94 11.22 -2.56
CA ILE A 307 -30.53 9.82 -2.75
C ILE A 307 -29.58 9.44 -1.61
N ASP A 308 -29.63 8.22 -1.09
CA ASP A 308 -28.85 7.88 0.11
C ASP A 308 -27.37 7.66 -0.19
N TYR A 309 -27.05 7.00 -1.32
CA TYR A 309 -25.69 6.60 -1.61
C TYR A 309 -25.30 6.81 -3.09
N LEU A 310 -24.11 7.37 -3.31
CA LEU A 310 -23.43 7.42 -4.61
C LEU A 310 -22.10 6.69 -4.53
N GLN A 311 -21.92 5.67 -5.37
CA GLN A 311 -20.61 5.09 -5.67
C GLN A 311 -20.09 5.68 -6.98
N LEU A 312 -18.80 6.02 -6.99
CA LEU A 312 -18.08 6.41 -8.20
C LEU A 312 -16.76 5.64 -8.27
N ASP A 313 -16.72 4.60 -9.10
CA ASP A 313 -15.55 3.76 -9.33
C ASP A 313 -15.52 3.29 -10.80
N ILE A 314 -14.79 4.02 -11.65
CA ILE A 314 -14.57 3.61 -13.05
C ILE A 314 -13.16 3.95 -13.54
N GLU A 315 -12.52 2.97 -14.15
CA GLU A 315 -11.12 3.10 -14.58
C GLU A 315 -10.96 3.80 -15.94
N PRO A 316 -9.85 4.54 -16.17
CA PRO A 316 -8.92 5.07 -15.15
C PRO A 316 -9.58 6.17 -14.29
N ALA A 317 -9.05 6.47 -13.10
CA ALA A 317 -9.50 7.53 -12.17
C ALA A 317 -9.94 8.88 -12.78
N SER A 318 -9.40 9.26 -13.94
CA SER A 318 -9.84 10.44 -14.69
C SER A 318 -11.28 10.35 -15.22
N ASN A 319 -11.76 9.14 -15.57
CA ASN A 319 -13.15 8.88 -15.92
C ASN A 319 -14.06 9.08 -14.70
N THR A 320 -13.66 8.58 -13.52
CA THR A 320 -14.40 8.82 -12.26
C THR A 320 -14.56 10.32 -11.99
N LEU A 321 -13.48 11.10 -12.19
CA LEU A 321 -13.52 12.55 -12.02
C LEU A 321 -14.42 13.26 -13.05
N GLU A 322 -14.43 12.78 -14.29
CA GLU A 322 -15.32 13.30 -15.34
C GLU A 322 -16.79 13.06 -14.98
N VAL A 323 -17.13 11.83 -14.56
CA VAL A 323 -18.50 11.48 -14.16
C VAL A 323 -18.93 12.24 -12.92
N LEU A 324 -18.07 12.39 -11.91
CA LEU A 324 -18.38 13.21 -10.74
C LEU A 324 -18.84 14.63 -11.12
N LYS A 325 -18.26 15.22 -12.17
CA LYS A 325 -18.65 16.56 -12.65
C LYS A 325 -19.93 16.57 -13.49
N LYS A 326 -20.40 15.42 -13.96
CA LYS A 326 -21.65 15.26 -14.71
C LYS A 326 -22.86 15.02 -13.81
N VAL A 327 -22.65 14.58 -12.57
CA VAL A 327 -23.72 14.44 -11.58
C VAL A 327 -24.31 15.82 -11.24
N PRO A 328 -25.63 16.01 -11.33
CA PRO A 328 -26.28 17.32 -11.13
C PRO A 328 -26.51 17.61 -9.64
N PHE A 329 -25.44 17.96 -8.93
CA PHE A 329 -25.49 18.26 -7.48
C PHE A 329 -26.29 19.53 -7.12
N ASP A 330 -26.71 20.32 -8.12
CA ASP A 330 -27.66 21.41 -7.99
C ASP A 330 -29.13 20.94 -8.04
N GLU A 331 -29.40 19.79 -8.67
CA GLU A 331 -30.73 19.18 -8.76
C GLU A 331 -30.95 18.07 -7.71
N CYS A 332 -29.88 17.46 -7.18
CA CYS A 332 -29.97 16.36 -6.22
C CYS A 332 -28.86 16.39 -5.17
N LYS A 333 -29.09 15.69 -4.06
CA LYS A 333 -28.10 15.48 -2.99
C LYS A 333 -27.96 14.00 -2.68
N PHE A 334 -26.73 13.59 -2.44
CA PHE A 334 -26.40 12.27 -1.90
C PHE A 334 -26.06 12.38 -0.42
N ALA A 335 -26.63 11.51 0.43
CA ALA A 335 -26.28 11.51 1.85
C ALA A 335 -24.82 11.06 2.06
N ILE A 336 -24.38 10.05 1.29
CA ILE A 336 -23.04 9.47 1.34
C ILE A 336 -22.48 9.33 -0.08
N ILE A 337 -21.19 9.64 -0.25
CA ILE A 337 -20.45 9.40 -1.49
C ILE A 337 -19.17 8.63 -1.15
N THR A 338 -18.95 7.49 -1.80
CA THR A 338 -17.62 6.87 -1.84
C THR A 338 -17.01 7.11 -3.22
N TYR A 339 -15.81 7.69 -3.25
CA TYR A 339 -15.18 8.17 -4.48
C TYR A 339 -13.80 7.55 -4.67
N GLU A 340 -13.64 6.75 -5.72
CA GLU A 340 -12.39 6.11 -6.12
C GLU A 340 -11.53 7.09 -6.92
N HIS A 341 -10.41 7.48 -6.33
CA HIS A 341 -9.43 8.39 -6.92
C HIS A 341 -8.15 7.71 -7.41
N ASP A 342 -7.95 6.43 -7.07
CA ASP A 342 -6.80 5.59 -7.39
C ASP A 342 -5.46 6.29 -7.33
N HIS A 343 -5.19 6.98 -6.22
CA HIS A 343 -4.03 7.86 -6.14
C HIS A 343 -2.73 7.08 -6.31
N TYR A 344 -2.75 5.80 -5.97
CA TYR A 344 -1.65 4.87 -6.16
C TYR A 344 -1.27 4.67 -7.65
N VAL A 345 -2.23 4.69 -8.59
CA VAL A 345 -2.03 4.54 -10.06
C VAL A 345 -2.34 5.79 -10.89
N ASP A 346 -2.85 6.86 -10.29
CA ASP A 346 -3.04 8.14 -10.99
C ASP A 346 -1.67 8.78 -11.27
N ALA A 347 -1.17 8.61 -12.50
CA ALA A 347 0.11 9.17 -12.94
C ALA A 347 0.15 10.70 -12.87
N THR A 348 -1.01 11.36 -12.99
CA THR A 348 -1.08 12.82 -12.89
C THR A 348 -1.06 13.30 -11.44
N LYS A 349 -1.33 12.41 -10.48
CA LYS A 349 -1.51 12.67 -9.04
C LYS A 349 -2.49 13.83 -8.77
N ASN A 350 -3.41 14.08 -9.69
CA ASN A 350 -4.31 15.24 -9.68
C ASN A 350 -5.76 14.87 -9.41
N CYS A 351 -6.21 13.63 -9.71
CA CYS A 351 -7.62 13.24 -9.62
C CYS A 351 -8.12 13.38 -8.19
N ARG A 352 -7.38 12.82 -7.22
CA ARG A 352 -7.61 12.98 -5.77
C ARG A 352 -7.75 14.44 -5.32
N LYS A 353 -6.84 15.31 -5.74
CA LYS A 353 -6.92 16.73 -5.35
C LYS A 353 -8.15 17.40 -5.95
N LYS A 354 -8.40 17.18 -7.25
CA LYS A 354 -9.51 17.80 -7.97
C LYS A 354 -10.87 17.33 -7.47
N SER A 355 -11.04 16.04 -7.16
CA SER A 355 -12.30 15.53 -6.59
C SER A 355 -12.54 16.10 -5.19
N ARG A 356 -11.50 16.16 -4.35
CA ARG A 356 -11.56 16.78 -3.01
C ARG A 356 -11.97 18.23 -3.06
N ASP A 357 -11.35 19.03 -3.93
CA ASP A 357 -11.65 20.45 -4.08
C ASP A 357 -13.10 20.65 -4.58
N TYR A 358 -13.55 19.80 -5.52
CA TYR A 358 -14.90 19.85 -6.09
C TYR A 358 -15.97 19.49 -5.05
N LEU A 359 -15.87 18.34 -4.38
CA LEU A 359 -16.84 17.92 -3.36
C LEU A 359 -16.94 18.91 -2.19
N LYS A 360 -15.80 19.46 -1.74
CA LYS A 360 -15.80 20.53 -0.73
C LYS A 360 -16.53 21.79 -1.21
N SER A 361 -16.36 22.16 -2.48
CA SER A 361 -17.07 23.32 -3.05
C SER A 361 -18.60 23.13 -3.09
N LEU A 362 -19.06 21.88 -3.11
CA LEU A 362 -20.47 21.50 -3.03
C LEU A 362 -21.00 21.38 -1.60
N GLY A 363 -20.18 21.62 -0.58
CA GLY A 363 -20.56 21.54 0.84
C GLY A 363 -20.46 20.15 1.47
N TYR A 364 -19.91 19.16 0.76
CA TYR A 364 -19.66 17.84 1.33
C TYR A 364 -18.52 17.86 2.34
N VAL A 365 -18.67 17.05 3.38
CA VAL A 365 -17.67 16.84 4.44
C VAL A 365 -17.02 15.49 4.24
N MET A 366 -15.69 15.48 4.15
CA MET A 366 -14.91 14.25 4.16
C MET A 366 -14.94 13.65 5.56
N VAL A 367 -15.32 12.37 5.65
CA VAL A 367 -15.34 11.61 6.91
C VAL A 367 -14.04 10.85 7.07
N VAL A 368 -13.55 10.21 6.01
CA VAL A 368 -12.29 9.48 6.04
C VAL A 368 -11.57 9.61 4.71
N ASN A 369 -10.25 9.78 4.79
CA ASN A 369 -9.38 10.03 3.65
C ASN A 369 -8.42 8.87 3.41
N ASP A 370 -8.02 8.69 2.14
CA ASP A 370 -6.93 7.79 1.77
C ASP A 370 -7.14 6.36 2.28
N ILE A 371 -8.32 5.82 2.01
CA ILE A 371 -8.68 4.42 2.28
C ILE A 371 -7.74 3.49 1.51
N SER A 372 -7.30 2.44 2.20
CA SER A 372 -6.36 1.45 1.70
C SER A 372 -6.62 0.06 2.31
N ASN A 373 -6.48 -1.00 1.51
CA ASN A 373 -6.61 -2.38 2.00
C ASN A 373 -5.30 -2.95 2.52
N ASP A 374 -4.17 -2.45 2.06
CA ASP A 374 -2.83 -2.91 2.45
C ASP A 374 -2.09 -1.90 3.36
N GLY A 375 -2.74 -0.76 3.67
CA GLY A 375 -2.14 0.35 4.42
C GLY A 375 -1.08 1.14 3.66
N LYS A 376 -0.96 0.94 2.34
CA LYS A 376 0.07 1.56 1.48
C LYS A 376 -0.54 2.21 0.24
N SER A 377 -1.44 1.50 -0.43
CA SER A 377 -2.04 1.88 -1.71
C SER A 377 -3.36 2.60 -1.45
N THR A 378 -3.40 3.91 -1.69
CA THR A 378 -4.57 4.74 -1.41
C THR A 378 -5.44 4.89 -2.66
N TYR A 379 -6.70 4.52 -2.56
CA TYR A 379 -7.61 4.53 -3.72
C TYR A 379 -8.94 5.23 -3.48
N GLU A 380 -9.47 5.35 -2.25
CA GLU A 380 -10.80 5.92 -2.03
C GLU A 380 -10.84 7.00 -0.93
N ASP A 381 -11.77 7.96 -1.07
CA ASP A 381 -12.20 8.87 0.01
C ASP A 381 -13.70 8.74 0.25
N TRP A 382 -14.15 8.84 1.51
CA TRP A 382 -15.57 8.74 1.86
C TRP A 382 -16.12 10.06 2.41
N TRP A 383 -17.26 10.47 1.88
CA TRP A 383 -17.85 11.79 2.05
C TRP A 383 -19.31 11.70 2.46
N VAL A 384 -19.78 12.74 3.16
CA VAL A 384 -21.18 12.88 3.53
C VAL A 384 -21.69 14.29 3.33
N HIS A 385 -22.99 14.42 3.10
CA HIS A 385 -23.65 15.72 3.15
C HIS A 385 -24.07 16.02 4.60
N PRO A 386 -23.58 17.10 5.23
CA PRO A 386 -23.79 17.36 6.66
C PRO A 386 -25.26 17.58 7.05
N ASP A 387 -26.10 18.06 6.14
CA ASP A 387 -27.55 18.21 6.40
C ASP A 387 -28.32 16.88 6.43
N LEU A 388 -27.75 15.80 5.89
CA LEU A 388 -28.44 14.51 5.71
C LEU A 388 -27.98 13.42 6.70
N ILE A 389 -26.89 13.68 7.43
CA ILE A 389 -26.31 12.75 8.40
C ILE A 389 -26.24 13.42 9.77
N ASP A 390 -26.54 12.68 10.83
CA ASP A 390 -26.45 13.17 12.20
C ASP A 390 -25.02 13.68 12.51
N SER A 391 -24.91 14.91 13.01
CA SER A 391 -23.62 15.54 13.25
C SER A 391 -22.73 14.79 14.23
N LYS A 392 -23.32 14.09 15.22
CA LYS A 392 -22.56 13.26 16.17
C LYS A 392 -22.03 12.02 15.48
N MET A 393 -22.78 11.45 14.53
CA MET A 393 -22.31 10.34 13.72
C MET A 393 -21.10 10.76 12.85
N ILE A 394 -21.19 11.93 12.22
CA ILE A 394 -20.06 12.50 11.47
C ILE A 394 -18.86 12.65 12.39
N GLU A 395 -19.01 13.29 13.55
CA GLU A 395 -17.93 13.50 14.51
C GLU A 395 -17.29 12.18 14.98
N TYR A 396 -18.11 11.16 15.27
CA TYR A 396 -17.66 9.84 15.72
C TYR A 396 -16.86 9.07 14.66
N MET A 397 -17.34 9.10 13.41
CA MET A 397 -16.71 8.35 12.31
C MET A 397 -15.55 9.12 11.68
N LYS A 398 -15.42 10.43 11.92
CA LYS A 398 -14.41 11.25 11.24
C LYS A 398 -12.98 10.86 11.62
N ASP A 399 -12.17 10.64 10.60
CA ASP A 399 -10.74 10.35 10.69
C ASP A 399 -10.04 10.93 9.45
N VAL A 400 -9.71 12.22 9.53
CA VAL A 400 -9.11 12.98 8.42
C VAL A 400 -7.80 13.61 8.84
N ASP A 401 -6.68 13.05 8.36
CA ASP A 401 -5.33 13.58 8.57
C ASP A 401 -4.35 13.12 7.46
N SER A 402 -3.05 13.37 7.60
CA SER A 402 -2.06 13.02 6.58
C SER A 402 -1.71 11.52 6.46
N SER A 403 -2.16 10.69 7.39
CA SER A 403 -1.89 9.24 7.39
C SER A 403 -2.82 8.46 6.44
N ILE A 404 -2.41 7.25 6.08
CA ILE A 404 -3.17 6.30 5.26
C ILE A 404 -4.12 5.50 6.17
N LYS A 405 -5.35 5.25 5.71
CA LYS A 405 -6.38 4.57 6.50
C LYS A 405 -6.50 3.13 6.04
N HIS A 406 -5.88 2.22 6.79
CA HIS A 406 -6.14 0.80 6.59
C HIS A 406 -7.60 0.50 6.94
N VAL A 407 -8.40 0.11 5.96
CA VAL A 407 -9.86 0.10 6.08
C VAL A 407 -10.38 -0.85 7.15
N GLU A 408 -9.78 -2.03 7.28
CA GLU A 408 -10.16 -2.99 8.34
C GLU A 408 -9.89 -2.43 9.74
N LYS A 409 -8.74 -1.78 9.96
CA LYS A 409 -8.42 -1.15 11.25
C LYS A 409 -9.37 0.01 11.55
N TYR A 410 -9.71 0.78 10.51
CA TYR A 410 -10.67 1.87 10.63
C TYR A 410 -12.07 1.35 10.97
N MET A 411 -12.56 0.28 10.32
CA MET A 411 -13.91 -0.25 10.53
C MET A 411 -14.04 -1.20 11.71
N LEU A 412 -12.94 -1.84 12.14
CA LEU A 412 -12.89 -2.81 13.23
C LEU A 412 -11.90 -2.39 14.34
N PRO A 413 -12.01 -1.19 14.92
CA PRO A 413 -11.01 -0.67 15.87
C PRO A 413 -11.03 -1.43 17.20
N ASN A 414 -12.12 -2.12 17.54
CA ASN A 414 -12.26 -2.89 18.79
C ASN A 414 -11.52 -4.23 18.76
N LYS A 415 -10.54 -4.41 17.86
CA LYS A 415 -9.64 -5.57 17.93
C LYS A 415 -8.61 -5.32 19.03
N PHE A 416 -8.51 -6.28 19.94
CA PHE A 416 -7.63 -6.26 21.10
C PHE A 416 -6.58 -7.34 20.96
N TYR A 417 -5.39 -7.06 21.46
CA TYR A 417 -4.18 -7.84 21.19
C TYR A 417 -3.38 -8.11 22.45
N GLY A 418 -3.61 -7.36 23.53
CA GLY A 418 -2.89 -7.52 24.79
C GLY A 418 -3.18 -8.87 25.44
N GLU A 419 -2.20 -9.37 26.18
CA GLU A 419 -2.40 -10.59 26.95
C GLU A 419 -3.57 -10.41 27.95
N PHE A 420 -4.41 -11.44 28.05
CA PHE A 420 -5.66 -11.45 28.83
C PHE A 420 -6.65 -10.32 28.52
N GLU A 421 -6.55 -9.68 27.35
CA GLU A 421 -7.34 -8.49 26.99
C GLU A 421 -7.03 -7.26 27.88
N THR A 422 -5.78 -7.10 28.31
CA THR A 422 -5.32 -5.95 29.12
C THR A 422 -5.63 -4.62 28.43
N ASP A 423 -5.37 -4.52 27.13
CA ASP A 423 -5.66 -3.34 26.30
C ASP A 423 -7.17 -3.04 26.19
N LYS A 424 -8.02 -4.07 26.11
CA LYS A 424 -9.48 -3.94 26.16
C LYS A 424 -9.95 -3.33 27.47
N TYR A 425 -9.46 -3.84 28.60
CA TYR A 425 -9.83 -3.30 29.90
C TYR A 425 -9.48 -1.81 30.01
N ILE A 426 -8.30 -1.42 29.52
CA ILE A 426 -7.86 -0.01 29.46
C ILE A 426 -8.83 0.81 28.59
N ARG A 427 -9.13 0.32 27.39
CA ARG A 427 -10.01 1.00 26.43
C ARG A 427 -11.40 1.22 27.02
N GLU A 428 -12.05 0.16 27.48
CA GLU A 428 -13.46 0.20 27.88
C GLU A 428 -13.69 1.00 29.18
N ASN A 429 -12.76 0.95 30.14
CA ASN A 429 -12.97 1.54 31.47
C ASN A 429 -12.46 2.98 31.59
N TYR A 430 -11.45 3.38 30.82
CA TYR A 430 -10.81 4.69 30.98
C TYR A 430 -10.87 5.57 29.75
N PHE A 431 -10.98 4.99 28.56
CA PHE A 431 -11.00 5.70 27.27
C PHE A 431 -12.06 5.17 26.30
N PRO A 432 -13.33 5.03 26.73
CA PRO A 432 -14.39 4.45 25.90
C PRO A 432 -14.76 5.32 24.69
N ASP A 433 -14.38 6.60 24.73
CA ASP A 433 -14.50 7.51 23.59
C ASP A 433 -13.36 7.28 22.59
N PHE A 434 -13.69 6.69 21.45
CA PHE A 434 -12.77 6.43 20.34
C PHE A 434 -12.25 7.69 19.64
N SER A 435 -12.93 8.83 19.81
CA SER A 435 -12.45 10.11 19.27
C SER A 435 -11.23 10.63 20.03
N TYR A 436 -11.08 10.26 21.31
CA TYR A 436 -9.93 10.64 22.12
C TYR A 436 -8.66 9.92 21.65
N LYS A 437 -7.62 10.71 21.31
CA LYS A 437 -6.28 10.23 20.94
C LYS A 437 -5.27 10.66 22.00
N GLY A 438 -4.72 9.69 22.71
CA GLY A 438 -3.75 9.89 23.80
C GLY A 438 -2.34 9.42 23.46
N THR A 439 -1.49 9.40 24.49
CA THR A 439 -0.14 8.84 24.46
C THR A 439 -0.06 7.56 25.30
N PHE A 440 0.23 6.43 24.67
CA PHE A 440 0.47 5.15 25.33
C PHE A 440 1.98 4.90 25.37
N VAL A 441 2.53 4.59 26.55
CA VAL A 441 3.94 4.21 26.71
C VAL A 441 4.01 2.75 27.15
N ASP A 442 4.74 1.94 26.41
CA ASP A 442 4.83 0.49 26.59
C ASP A 442 6.29 0.12 26.83
N VAL A 443 6.64 -0.30 28.05
CA VAL A 443 8.01 -0.63 28.46
C VAL A 443 8.15 -2.14 28.58
N GLY A 444 9.09 -2.70 27.82
CA GLY A 444 9.14 -4.14 27.52
C GLY A 444 8.06 -4.54 26.53
N ALA A 445 7.94 -3.75 25.45
CA ALA A 445 6.82 -3.85 24.52
C ALA A 445 6.76 -5.18 23.73
N GLY A 446 7.87 -5.91 23.63
CA GLY A 446 7.94 -7.16 22.88
C GLY A 446 7.68 -6.95 21.38
N PRO A 447 7.19 -7.97 20.66
CA PRO A 447 6.82 -7.86 19.25
C PRO A 447 5.56 -6.99 19.06
N PRO A 448 5.51 -6.09 18.05
CA PRO A 448 4.42 -5.13 17.87
C PRO A 448 3.06 -5.74 17.56
N GLU A 449 3.02 -6.99 17.08
CA GLU A 449 1.83 -7.63 16.50
C GLU A 449 1.40 -8.89 17.27
N PHE A 450 2.07 -9.24 18.37
CA PHE A 450 1.77 -10.40 19.19
C PHE A 450 1.77 -10.02 20.67
N ILE A 451 0.68 -10.34 21.38
CA ILE A 451 0.42 -9.98 22.80
C ILE A 451 0.65 -8.50 23.17
N SER A 452 0.55 -7.59 22.19
CA SER A 452 0.92 -6.18 22.37
C SER A 452 -0.20 -5.35 23.03
N ASN A 453 0.09 -4.81 24.22
CA ASN A 453 -0.83 -3.92 24.95
C ASN A 453 -1.05 -2.57 24.26
N SER A 454 -0.07 -2.09 23.49
CA SER A 454 -0.14 -0.80 22.78
C SER A 454 -0.78 -0.89 21.39
N LYS A 455 -0.87 -2.07 20.77
CA LYS A 455 -1.32 -2.20 19.37
C LYS A 455 -2.73 -1.69 19.12
N HIS A 456 -3.70 -2.03 19.99
CA HIS A 456 -5.08 -1.55 19.86
C HIS A 456 -5.13 0.00 19.83
N PHE A 457 -4.36 0.64 20.70
CA PHE A 457 -4.28 2.10 20.77
C PHE A 457 -3.58 2.69 19.55
N ARG A 458 -2.49 2.07 19.07
CA ARG A 458 -1.79 2.45 17.83
C ARG A 458 -2.74 2.39 16.62
N ASP A 459 -3.44 1.27 16.46
CA ASP A 459 -4.41 1.07 15.37
C ASP A 459 -5.62 2.03 15.49
N SER A 460 -5.90 2.51 16.70
CA SER A 460 -6.90 3.54 16.97
C SER A 460 -6.35 4.98 16.87
N GLY A 461 -5.16 5.20 16.33
CA GLY A 461 -4.58 6.53 16.08
C GLY A 461 -3.95 7.20 17.31
N TRP A 462 -3.71 6.48 18.40
CA TRP A 462 -2.93 7.01 19.53
C TRP A 462 -1.45 7.05 19.17
N ARG A 463 -0.72 7.97 19.80
CA ARG A 463 0.74 7.92 19.75
C ARG A 463 1.21 6.85 20.73
N THR A 464 1.81 5.79 20.22
CA THR A 464 2.36 4.70 21.04
C THR A 464 3.88 4.73 21.05
N ILE A 465 4.49 4.71 22.22
CA ILE A 465 5.94 4.74 22.40
C ILE A 465 6.36 3.42 23.02
N SER A 466 6.93 2.55 22.20
CA SER A 466 7.45 1.26 22.62
C SER A 466 8.91 1.38 23.06
N VAL A 467 9.26 0.77 24.19
CA VAL A 467 10.64 0.68 24.68
C VAL A 467 11.00 -0.79 24.73
N GLU A 468 11.92 -1.20 23.87
CA GLU A 468 12.22 -2.61 23.63
C GLU A 468 13.73 -2.82 23.44
N PRO A 469 14.40 -3.61 24.30
CA PRO A 469 15.84 -3.86 24.19
C PRO A 469 16.24 -4.91 23.13
N ASN A 470 15.36 -5.84 22.75
CA ASN A 470 15.64 -6.92 21.82
C ASN A 470 15.70 -6.40 20.37
N PRO A 471 16.86 -6.46 19.68
CA PRO A 471 17.00 -5.95 18.32
C PRO A 471 16.01 -6.55 17.32
N LYS A 472 15.60 -7.82 17.51
CA LYS A 472 14.62 -8.50 16.65
C LYS A 472 13.27 -7.77 16.67
N PHE A 473 12.75 -7.48 17.86
CA PHE A 473 11.46 -6.80 18.01
C PHE A 473 11.55 -5.31 17.64
N VAL A 474 12.70 -4.68 17.87
CA VAL A 474 12.95 -3.31 17.39
C VAL A 474 12.88 -3.23 15.86
N GLU A 475 13.37 -4.24 15.15
CA GLU A 475 13.25 -4.33 13.69
C GLU A 475 11.78 -4.49 13.27
N GLN A 476 11.04 -5.42 13.88
CA GLN A 476 9.61 -5.61 13.61
C GLN A 476 8.80 -4.32 13.86
N HIS A 477 9.07 -3.58 14.93
CA HIS A 477 8.42 -2.29 15.19
C HIS A 477 8.71 -1.27 14.08
N LYS A 478 9.94 -1.24 13.54
CA LYS A 478 10.28 -0.33 12.42
C LYS A 478 9.59 -0.74 11.13
N GLU A 479 9.45 -2.04 10.86
CA GLU A 479 8.76 -2.56 9.67
C GLU A 479 7.28 -2.17 9.63
N CYS A 480 6.63 -2.06 10.80
CA CYS A 480 5.23 -1.62 10.93
C CYS A 480 5.06 -0.12 11.28
N ASP A 481 6.13 0.68 11.14
CA ASP A 481 6.16 2.12 11.42
C ASP A 481 5.69 2.49 12.85
N SER A 482 5.99 1.61 13.81
CA SER A 482 5.74 1.84 15.24
C SER A 482 6.91 2.56 15.88
N GLU A 483 6.66 3.68 16.58
CA GLU A 483 7.68 4.43 17.30
C GLU A 483 8.30 3.57 18.41
N VAL A 484 9.60 3.25 18.27
CA VAL A 484 10.32 2.34 19.18
C VAL A 484 11.68 2.89 19.61
N TYR A 485 12.06 2.62 20.86
CA TYR A 485 13.34 3.00 21.46
C TYR A 485 14.11 1.78 21.95
N GLU A 486 15.25 1.48 21.31
CA GLU A 486 16.13 0.34 21.61
C GLU A 486 16.92 0.51 22.93
N TYR A 487 16.23 0.33 24.05
CA TYR A 487 16.78 0.42 25.40
C TYR A 487 16.04 -0.54 26.35
N ALA A 488 16.77 -1.06 27.34
CA ALA A 488 16.15 -1.56 28.56
C ALA A 488 16.00 -0.40 29.57
N CYS A 489 14.81 -0.25 30.15
CA CYS A 489 14.55 0.74 31.17
C CYS A 489 15.04 0.27 32.55
N ALA A 490 15.62 1.19 33.33
CA ALA A 490 16.01 0.96 34.71
C ALA A 490 16.02 2.29 35.49
N GLY A 491 16.19 2.23 36.81
CA GLY A 491 16.18 3.42 37.67
C GLY A 491 17.33 4.40 37.42
N ILE A 492 18.42 3.96 36.79
CA ILE A 492 19.61 4.78 36.48
C ILE A 492 20.15 4.42 35.10
N SER A 493 20.59 5.42 34.34
CA SER A 493 21.24 5.20 33.04
C SER A 493 22.70 4.76 33.21
N LYS A 494 23.10 3.70 32.49
CA LYS A 494 24.49 3.24 32.46
C LYS A 494 25.17 3.67 31.17
N ARG A 495 26.46 4.03 31.26
CA ARG A 495 27.28 4.39 30.08
C ARG A 495 27.69 3.18 29.24
N LYS A 496 27.94 2.04 29.90
CA LYS A 496 28.28 0.79 29.24
C LYS A 496 27.00 0.00 28.92
N LYS A 497 27.05 -0.79 27.85
CA LYS A 497 26.02 -1.80 27.58
C LYS A 497 25.97 -2.79 28.74
N THR A 498 24.77 -3.34 28.98
CA THR A 498 24.50 -4.30 30.06
C THR A 498 24.09 -5.63 29.43
N PRO A 499 24.48 -6.78 30.02
CA PRO A 499 23.89 -8.07 29.68
C PRO A 499 22.37 -8.02 29.75
N PHE A 500 21.72 -8.71 28.83
CA PHE A 500 20.28 -8.92 28.77
C PHE A 500 20.04 -10.33 28.27
N ILE A 501 19.19 -11.06 28.97
CA ILE A 501 18.84 -12.45 28.65
C ILE A 501 17.62 -12.44 27.75
N VAL A 502 17.74 -13.08 26.59
CA VAL A 502 16.64 -13.39 25.68
C VAL A 502 16.28 -14.85 25.91
N ASN A 503 15.05 -15.10 26.34
CA ASN A 503 14.53 -16.44 26.59
C ASN A 503 13.73 -16.96 25.39
N LEU A 504 14.33 -17.85 24.62
CA LEU A 504 13.75 -18.48 23.44
C LEU A 504 12.81 -19.62 23.86
N ASN A 505 11.52 -19.41 23.63
CA ASN A 505 10.46 -20.36 23.97
C ASN A 505 10.35 -21.46 22.89
N ASN A 506 10.45 -22.72 23.30
CA ASN A 506 10.34 -23.88 22.41
C ASN A 506 8.92 -24.49 22.36
N ASP A 507 7.95 -23.85 23.00
CA ASP A 507 6.55 -24.31 23.01
C ASP A 507 5.86 -24.08 21.67
N GLN A 508 4.90 -24.95 21.32
CA GLN A 508 4.15 -24.89 20.05
C GLN A 508 3.35 -23.60 19.85
N TRP A 509 3.13 -22.81 20.90
CA TRP A 509 2.44 -21.52 20.84
C TRP A 509 3.30 -20.41 20.23
N TYR A 510 4.62 -20.50 20.32
CA TYR A 510 5.54 -19.48 19.81
C TYR A 510 6.07 -19.84 18.43
N SER A 511 6.03 -18.87 17.52
CA SER A 511 6.81 -18.91 16.28
C SER A 511 8.18 -18.29 16.49
N LYS A 512 9.14 -18.57 15.60
CA LYS A 512 10.46 -17.90 15.57
C LYS A 512 10.38 -16.36 15.55
N GLU A 513 9.30 -15.82 14.99
CA GLU A 513 9.09 -14.37 14.97
C GLU A 513 8.76 -13.78 16.34
N ASN A 514 8.18 -14.57 17.25
CA ASN A 514 7.60 -14.10 18.51
C ASN A 514 8.22 -14.78 19.75
N ASP A 515 9.18 -15.70 19.59
CA ASP A 515 9.98 -16.22 20.71
C ASP A 515 10.89 -15.12 21.29
N GLY A 516 11.36 -15.26 22.53
CA GLY A 516 12.14 -14.18 23.17
C GLY A 516 11.31 -13.03 23.73
N VAL A 517 9.96 -13.14 23.73
CA VAL A 517 9.07 -12.15 24.33
C VAL A 517 8.96 -12.34 25.85
N SER A 518 8.68 -13.56 26.30
CA SER A 518 8.52 -13.88 27.73
C SER A 518 9.85 -14.21 28.39
N PHE A 519 9.96 -13.89 29.68
CA PHE A 519 11.12 -14.10 30.55
C PHE A 519 12.41 -13.51 29.98
N SER A 520 12.33 -12.37 29.28
CA SER A 520 13.47 -11.69 28.68
C SER A 520 13.75 -10.36 29.39
N ALA A 521 14.88 -10.27 30.07
CA ALA A 521 15.17 -9.16 30.96
C ALA A 521 16.67 -8.88 31.12
N LEU A 522 17.03 -7.78 31.80
CA LEU A 522 18.41 -7.54 32.24
C LEU A 522 18.92 -8.68 33.14
N GLU A 523 18.02 -9.20 33.96
CA GLU A 523 18.14 -10.38 34.81
C GLU A 523 16.70 -10.81 35.12
N VAL A 524 16.33 -12.05 34.82
CA VAL A 524 15.00 -12.57 35.16
C VAL A 524 14.95 -12.74 36.68
N ARG A 525 14.04 -12.04 37.35
CA ARG A 525 13.93 -12.03 38.81
C ARG A 525 12.80 -12.91 39.36
N TYR A 526 12.15 -13.67 38.49
CA TYR A 526 11.11 -14.62 38.86
C TYR A 526 11.65 -16.04 38.91
N ASP A 527 11.11 -16.85 39.82
CA ASP A 527 11.28 -18.30 39.76
C ASP A 527 10.37 -18.90 38.67
N GLY A 528 10.81 -19.99 38.02
CA GLY A 528 9.92 -20.78 37.15
C GLY A 528 10.06 -20.58 35.64
N VAL A 529 11.18 -20.06 35.14
CA VAL A 529 11.51 -20.13 33.71
C VAL A 529 11.48 -21.61 33.26
N PRO A 530 10.68 -21.98 32.24
CA PRO A 530 10.55 -23.38 31.83
C PRO A 530 11.88 -24.03 31.43
N GLU A 531 12.17 -25.24 31.95
CA GLU A 531 13.45 -25.93 31.73
C GLU A 531 13.74 -26.24 30.25
N HIS A 532 12.70 -26.33 29.41
CA HIS A 532 12.84 -26.60 27.98
C HIS A 532 13.17 -25.36 27.14
N ASN A 533 13.19 -24.16 27.74
CA ASN A 533 13.58 -22.93 27.05
C ASN A 533 15.10 -22.82 26.91
N THR A 534 15.53 -22.09 25.88
CA THR A 534 16.94 -21.77 25.66
C THR A 534 17.18 -20.30 25.94
N GLN A 535 18.26 -19.96 26.64
CA GLN A 535 18.60 -18.58 26.97
C GLN A 535 19.83 -18.12 26.18
N GLU A 536 19.74 -16.92 25.62
CA GLU A 536 20.85 -16.25 24.94
C GLU A 536 21.15 -14.91 25.61
N GLU A 537 22.42 -14.55 25.74
CA GLU A 537 22.81 -13.24 26.28
C GLU A 537 23.15 -12.27 25.14
N ILE A 538 22.54 -11.09 25.17
CA ILE A 538 22.84 -9.96 24.29
C ILE A 538 23.28 -8.74 25.08
N GLN A 539 23.89 -7.76 24.39
CA GLN A 539 24.40 -6.53 25.00
C GLN A 539 23.57 -5.32 24.59
N VAL A 540 22.78 -4.80 25.54
CA VAL A 540 21.76 -3.75 25.30
C VAL A 540 22.13 -2.43 25.98
N ARG A 541 21.53 -1.33 25.52
CA ARG A 541 21.69 -0.01 26.15
C ARG A 541 20.68 0.13 27.28
N THR A 542 21.07 0.78 28.38
CA THR A 542 20.18 1.00 29.53
C THR A 542 20.03 2.49 29.85
N THR A 543 18.79 2.92 30.07
CA THR A 543 18.49 4.31 30.44
C THR A 543 17.23 4.40 31.30
N THR A 544 16.92 5.60 31.79
CA THR A 544 15.69 5.85 32.55
C THR A 544 14.55 6.16 31.61
N LEU A 545 13.32 5.81 31.99
CA LEU A 545 12.13 6.14 31.20
C LEU A 545 12.04 7.64 30.94
N ASN A 546 12.40 8.48 31.91
CA ASN A 546 12.47 9.93 31.74
C ASN A 546 13.36 10.41 30.58
N ASN A 547 14.51 9.77 30.37
CA ASN A 547 15.41 10.13 29.27
C ASN A 547 14.79 9.79 27.91
N ILE A 548 14.10 8.65 27.83
CA ILE A 548 13.40 8.21 26.62
C ILE A 548 12.26 9.18 26.32
N LEU A 549 11.39 9.47 27.29
CA LEU A 549 10.26 10.38 27.11
C LEU A 549 10.71 11.80 26.75
N LYS A 550 11.84 12.27 27.33
CA LYS A 550 12.45 13.54 26.94
C LYS A 550 12.97 13.52 25.49
N LYS A 551 13.63 12.43 25.07
CA LYS A 551 14.11 12.24 23.68
C LYS A 551 12.93 12.19 22.69
N ALA A 552 11.86 11.50 23.07
CA ALA A 552 10.60 11.39 22.34
C ALA A 552 9.75 12.67 22.38
N LYS A 553 10.16 13.69 23.14
CA LYS A 553 9.42 14.96 23.31
C LYS A 553 7.98 14.73 23.79
N VAL A 554 7.78 13.75 24.66
CA VAL A 554 6.48 13.47 25.29
C VAL A 554 6.17 14.58 26.30
N LYS A 555 4.92 15.01 26.31
CA LYS A 555 4.43 16.05 27.23
C LYS A 555 3.66 15.45 28.41
N SER A 556 2.81 14.48 28.11
CA SER A 556 1.98 13.74 29.06
C SER A 556 1.88 12.29 28.60
N VAL A 557 1.60 11.40 29.53
CA VAL A 557 1.31 9.99 29.28
C VAL A 557 -0.14 9.77 29.71
N ASP A 558 -0.92 9.05 28.92
CA ASP A 558 -2.29 8.67 29.28
C ASP A 558 -2.29 7.28 29.90
N VAL A 559 -1.54 6.36 29.29
CA VAL A 559 -1.39 4.97 29.74
C VAL A 559 0.11 4.63 29.78
N LEU A 560 0.55 4.08 30.90
CA LEU A 560 1.89 3.52 31.07
C LEU A 560 1.77 2.02 31.37
N SER A 561 2.23 1.17 30.46
CA SER A 561 2.35 -0.28 30.65
C SER A 561 3.81 -0.63 30.87
N ILE A 562 4.11 -1.40 31.92
CA ILE A 562 5.47 -1.85 32.24
C ILE A 562 5.42 -3.34 32.53
N ASP A 563 6.12 -4.08 31.67
CA ASP A 563 6.34 -5.52 31.73
C ASP A 563 7.83 -5.74 31.45
N THR A 564 8.60 -5.98 32.51
CA THR A 564 10.07 -6.02 32.46
C THR A 564 10.64 -7.15 33.30
N GLU A 565 9.81 -8.16 33.55
CA GLU A 565 10.18 -9.42 34.17
C GLU A 565 10.84 -9.23 35.56
N GLY A 566 10.26 -8.35 36.38
CA GLY A 566 10.66 -8.08 37.77
C GLY A 566 11.44 -6.78 37.98
N TRP A 567 11.52 -5.93 36.96
CA TRP A 567 12.19 -4.62 36.99
C TRP A 567 11.22 -3.44 37.04
N GLU A 568 9.92 -3.67 37.18
CA GLU A 568 8.85 -2.69 37.02
C GLU A 568 9.04 -1.51 37.98
N ILE A 569 9.31 -1.80 39.25
CA ILE A 569 9.56 -0.79 40.29
C ILE A 569 10.87 -0.03 40.03
N ASP A 570 11.88 -0.67 39.45
CA ASP A 570 13.12 0.02 39.06
C ASP A 570 12.89 0.95 37.88
N VAL A 571 12.06 0.57 36.91
CA VAL A 571 11.60 1.47 35.83
C VAL A 571 10.87 2.67 36.43
N MET A 572 9.94 2.44 37.38
CA MET A 572 9.17 3.49 38.04
C MET A 572 10.05 4.47 38.83
N LYS A 573 11.11 4.00 39.50
CA LYS A 573 12.10 4.88 40.16
C LYS A 573 12.83 5.81 39.18
N GLY A 574 12.93 5.42 37.90
CA GLY A 574 13.50 6.23 36.82
C GLY A 574 12.49 7.15 36.12
N PHE A 575 11.25 7.21 36.61
CA PHE A 575 10.13 7.88 35.98
C PHE A 575 9.57 9.03 36.85
N ASP A 576 9.37 10.20 36.23
CA ASP A 576 8.78 11.39 36.83
C ASP A 576 7.27 11.37 36.64
N HIS A 577 6.59 10.63 37.52
CA HIS A 577 5.14 10.42 37.50
C HIS A 577 4.36 11.71 37.77
N GLU A 578 4.94 12.71 38.44
CA GLU A 578 4.31 14.02 38.64
C GLU A 578 4.28 14.82 37.33
N LYS A 579 5.40 14.84 36.60
CA LYS A 579 5.51 15.57 35.33
C LYS A 579 4.66 14.95 34.23
N TYR A 580 4.75 13.64 34.04
CA TYR A 580 4.09 12.97 32.90
C TYR A 580 2.66 12.51 33.23
N ASN A 581 2.33 12.36 34.51
CA ASN A 581 0.98 12.20 35.07
C ASN A 581 0.08 11.18 34.32
N PRO A 582 0.49 9.90 34.20
CA PRO A 582 -0.33 8.85 33.61
C PRO A 582 -1.69 8.72 34.31
N LYS A 583 -2.75 8.59 33.52
CA LYS A 583 -4.10 8.33 34.04
C LYS A 583 -4.22 6.89 34.55
N VAL A 584 -3.61 5.95 33.82
CA VAL A 584 -3.57 4.52 34.15
C VAL A 584 -2.12 4.04 34.06
N ILE A 585 -1.66 3.35 35.10
CA ILE A 585 -0.40 2.61 35.11
C ILE A 585 -0.74 1.13 35.24
N VAL A 586 -0.18 0.29 34.37
CA VAL A 586 -0.25 -1.17 34.43
C VAL A 586 1.15 -1.68 34.73
N LEU A 587 1.30 -2.41 35.83
CA LEU A 587 2.55 -3.10 36.17
C LEU A 587 2.31 -4.61 36.13
N GLU A 588 3.19 -5.33 35.45
CA GLU A 588 3.23 -6.78 35.56
C GLU A 588 3.85 -7.18 36.91
N ASN A 589 3.04 -7.70 37.82
CA ASN A 589 3.47 -8.20 39.11
C ASN A 589 3.27 -9.72 39.16
N PHE A 590 4.14 -10.45 38.43
CA PHE A 590 4.03 -11.89 38.22
C PHE A 590 3.92 -12.70 39.52
N GLU A 591 4.64 -12.30 40.58
CA GLU A 591 4.68 -13.00 41.88
C GLU A 591 3.70 -12.44 42.93
N ASP A 592 2.84 -11.47 42.58
CA ASP A 592 1.91 -10.78 43.50
C ASP A 592 2.61 -10.20 44.75
N ASP A 593 3.75 -9.51 44.56
CA ASP A 593 4.52 -8.88 45.64
C ASP A 593 3.84 -7.57 46.14
N ASP A 594 3.48 -7.55 47.43
CA ASP A 594 2.91 -6.40 48.14
C ASP A 594 3.78 -5.12 48.09
N SER A 595 5.08 -5.25 47.78
CA SER A 595 5.99 -4.11 47.65
C SER A 595 5.58 -3.15 46.53
N TYR A 596 4.88 -3.64 45.51
CA TYR A 596 4.36 -2.84 44.39
C TYR A 596 3.29 -1.88 44.89
N ASP A 597 2.29 -2.38 45.61
CA ASP A 597 1.20 -1.58 46.17
C ASP A 597 1.74 -0.54 47.17
N THR A 598 2.73 -0.91 47.98
CA THR A 598 3.40 -0.01 48.92
C THR A 598 4.10 1.14 48.19
N TYR A 599 4.87 0.83 47.14
CA TYR A 599 5.56 1.84 46.35
C TYR A 599 4.58 2.76 45.61
N MET A 600 3.59 2.20 44.93
CA MET A 600 2.61 2.94 44.14
C MET A 600 1.76 3.87 45.01
N SER A 601 1.31 3.39 46.18
CA SER A 601 0.59 4.23 47.14
C SER A 601 1.46 5.39 47.64
N GLY A 602 2.76 5.14 47.84
CA GLY A 602 3.72 6.17 48.24
C GLY A 602 3.92 7.29 47.20
N ILE A 603 3.61 7.04 45.93
CA ILE A 603 3.64 8.02 44.84
C ILE A 603 2.23 8.50 44.41
N GLY A 604 1.20 8.22 45.22
CA GLY A 604 -0.16 8.71 45.01
C GLY A 604 -0.99 7.94 43.99
N TYR A 605 -0.65 6.67 43.75
CA TYR A 605 -1.40 5.77 42.86
C TYR A 605 -1.96 4.58 43.64
N LYS A 606 -3.21 4.24 43.40
CA LYS A 606 -3.91 3.14 44.07
C LYS A 606 -4.27 2.03 43.10
N ARG A 607 -4.05 0.77 43.50
CA ARG A 607 -4.52 -0.41 42.75
C ARG A 607 -6.04 -0.47 42.77
N ILE A 608 -6.67 -0.53 41.59
CA ILE A 608 -8.13 -0.61 41.47
C ILE A 608 -8.62 -1.88 40.77
N TYR A 609 -7.74 -2.58 40.07
CA TYR A 609 -8.07 -3.83 39.42
C TYR A 609 -6.83 -4.70 39.25
N THR A 610 -7.05 -6.02 39.24
CA THR A 610 -6.02 -7.03 38.97
C THR A 610 -6.56 -7.97 37.91
N LEU A 611 -5.82 -8.09 36.80
CA LEU A 611 -6.11 -9.02 35.71
C LEU A 611 -4.95 -10.01 35.62
N ARG A 612 -5.12 -11.18 36.24
CA ARG A 612 -4.01 -12.14 36.46
C ARG A 612 -2.88 -11.43 37.21
N TYR A 613 -1.70 -11.31 36.61
CA TYR A 613 -0.55 -10.61 37.16
C TYR A 613 -0.45 -9.13 36.74
N ASN A 614 -1.35 -8.64 35.88
CA ASN A 614 -1.40 -7.22 35.53
C ASN A 614 -2.17 -6.41 36.57
N HIS A 615 -1.47 -5.55 37.30
CA HIS A 615 -2.04 -4.67 38.33
C HIS A 615 -2.28 -3.27 37.77
N PHE A 616 -3.53 -2.80 37.87
CA PHE A 616 -3.96 -1.50 37.38
C PHE A 616 -3.99 -0.47 38.50
N TYR A 617 -3.18 0.57 38.35
CA TYR A 617 -3.06 1.68 39.26
C TYR A 617 -3.56 2.98 38.63
N VAL A 618 -4.32 3.75 39.42
CA VAL A 618 -4.79 5.09 39.03
C VAL A 618 -4.48 6.10 40.12
N LYS A 619 -4.31 7.36 39.73
CA LYS A 619 -4.01 8.43 40.65
C LYS A 619 -5.19 8.68 41.61
N GLU A 620 -4.89 8.84 42.90
CA GLU A 620 -5.89 9.18 43.93
C GLU A 620 -6.45 10.60 43.80
#